data_AF-A0A2A4Z0K4-F1
#
_entry.id   AF-A0A2A4Z0K4-F1
#
_cell.length_a   1.000
_cell.length_b   1.000
_cell.length_c   1.000
_cell.angle_alpha   90.00
_cell.angle_beta   90.00
_cell.angle_gamma   90.00
#
_symmetry.space_group_name_H-M   'P 1'
#
loop_
_entity.id
_entity.type
_entity.pdbx_description
1 polymer ?
#
loop_
_entity_poly.entity_id
_entity_poly.type
_entity_poly.pdbx_seq_one_letter_code
_entity_poly.pdbx_strand_id
1 'polypeptide(L)'
;MTPSDNSFGTTIQINSKFLFAALCLFIAYISWPTNAKYWGYGFISICMGLASIGLIIDAIKMMVKLYQRKKIIAEYMAQGKKPKSSKMASEDALKKAGMFDV
;
A
#
# COMPACT_ATOMS: atom_id res chain seq x y z
N MET A 1 2.11 5.52 -20.60
CA MET A 1 2.64 5.57 -19.22
C MET A 1 2.10 4.35 -18.48
N THR A 2 2.90 3.31 -18.28
CA THR A 2 2.50 2.17 -17.46
C THR A 2 2.49 2.61 -16.00
N PRO A 3 1.36 2.53 -15.27
CA PRO A 3 1.37 2.83 -13.84
C PRO A 3 2.35 1.87 -13.17
N SER A 4 3.46 2.38 -12.63
CA SER A 4 4.39 1.57 -11.87
C SER A 4 3.65 1.04 -10.64
N ASP A 5 3.57 -0.28 -10.56
CA ASP A 5 2.79 -0.99 -9.56
C ASP A 5 3.54 -0.92 -8.21
N ASN A 6 3.49 0.24 -7.55
CA ASN A 6 4.11 0.47 -6.23
C ASN A 6 3.42 -0.33 -5.10
N SER A 7 2.58 -1.32 -5.43
CA SER A 7 1.88 -2.18 -4.48
C SER A 7 2.85 -2.91 -3.55
N PHE A 8 4.04 -3.29 -4.03
CA PHE A 8 5.02 -4.01 -3.21
C PHE A 8 5.52 -3.16 -2.03
N GLY A 9 5.88 -1.89 -2.29
CA GLY A 9 6.32 -0.96 -1.25
C GLY A 9 5.21 -0.67 -0.23
N THR A 10 3.97 -0.50 -0.69
CA THR A 10 2.83 -0.31 0.23
C THR A 10 2.56 -1.56 1.07
N THR A 11 2.68 -2.76 0.52
CA THR A 11 2.54 -4.02 1.28
C THR A 11 3.63 -4.18 2.33
N ILE A 12 4.90 -3.89 2.00
CA ILE A 12 5.99 -3.89 2.98
C ILE A 12 5.68 -2.89 4.10
N GLN A 13 5.25 -1.68 3.76
CA GLN A 13 4.95 -0.65 4.75
C GLN A 13 3.84 -1.08 5.73
N ILE A 14 2.78 -1.72 5.23
CA ILE A 14 1.70 -2.28 6.06
C ILE A 14 2.26 -3.35 7.01
N ASN A 15 3.05 -4.30 6.50
CA ASN A 15 3.64 -5.36 7.31
C ASN A 15 4.59 -4.81 8.38
N SER A 16 5.41 -3.81 8.05
CA SER A 16 6.31 -3.15 9.01
C SER A 16 5.52 -2.45 10.13
N LYS A 17 4.37 -1.82 9.81
CA LYS A 17 3.50 -1.23 10.84
C LYS A 17 2.93 -2.28 11.78
N PHE A 18 2.49 -3.43 11.26
CA PHE A 18 2.01 -4.53 12.10
C PHE A 18 3.10 -5.13 12.97
N LEU A 19 4.30 -5.34 12.41
CA LEU A 19 5.45 -5.83 13.19
C LEU A 19 5.80 -4.86 14.32
N PHE A 20 5.85 -3.56 14.02
CA PHE A 20 6.14 -2.54 15.03
C PHE A 20 5.04 -2.46 16.09
N ALA A 21 3.76 -2.59 15.71
CA ALA A 21 2.66 -2.66 16.66
C ALA A 21 2.78 -3.88 17.59
N ALA A 22 3.17 -5.05 17.07
CA ALA A 22 3.40 -6.25 17.87
C ALA A 22 4.57 -6.06 18.84
N LEU A 23 5.67 -5.45 18.39
CA LEU A 23 6.81 -5.11 19.25
C LEU A 23 6.41 -4.14 20.38
N CYS A 24 5.62 -3.11 20.07
CA CYS A 24 5.11 -2.20 21.10
C CYS A 24 4.25 -2.93 22.14
N LEU A 25 3.38 -3.85 21.71
CA LEU A 25 2.58 -4.67 22.64
C LEU A 25 3.44 -5.60 23.48
N PHE A 26 4.45 -6.22 22.89
CA PHE A 26 5.39 -7.08 23.61
C PHE A 26 6.17 -6.31 24.68
N ILE A 27 6.66 -5.12 24.34
CA ILE A 27 7.35 -4.23 25.29
C ILE A 27 6.39 -3.78 26.39
N ALA A 28 5.15 -3.43 26.05
CA ALA A 28 4.14 -3.08 27.03
C ALA A 28 3.91 -4.24 28.02
N TYR A 29 3.73 -5.45 27.51
CA TYR A 29 3.52 -6.63 28.33
C TYR A 29 4.69 -6.91 29.28
N ILE A 30 5.93 -6.88 28.78
CA ILE A 30 7.12 -7.12 29.62
C ILE A 30 7.35 -5.99 30.63
N SER A 31 7.05 -4.75 30.26
CA SER A 31 7.22 -3.59 31.13
C SER A 31 6.09 -3.48 32.16
N TRP A 32 5.12 -4.40 32.20
CA TRP A 32 4.06 -4.34 33.19
C TRP A 32 4.62 -4.51 34.60
N PRO A 33 4.41 -3.53 35.51
CA PRO A 33 5.03 -3.56 36.82
C PRO A 33 4.34 -4.60 37.71
N THR A 34 5.13 -5.49 38.29
CA THR A 34 4.65 -6.46 39.30
C THR A 34 4.63 -5.88 40.72
N ASN A 35 5.33 -4.77 40.95
CA ASN A 35 5.43 -4.10 42.24
C ASN A 35 5.20 -2.59 42.10
N ALA A 36 4.53 -1.98 43.08
CA ALA A 36 4.20 -0.54 43.09
C ALA A 36 5.44 0.38 43.04
N LYS A 37 6.61 -0.10 43.48
CA LYS A 37 7.89 0.62 43.39
C LYS A 37 8.29 0.95 41.94
N TYR A 38 7.78 0.21 40.97
CA TYR A 38 8.11 0.32 39.55
C TYR A 38 6.97 0.93 38.72
N TRP A 39 6.10 1.73 39.35
CA TRP A 39 4.91 2.29 38.70
C TRP A 39 5.19 3.05 37.39
N GLY A 40 6.37 3.68 37.25
CA GLY A 40 6.79 4.34 36.01
C GLY A 40 6.82 3.41 34.78
N TYR A 41 7.14 2.13 34.96
CA TYR A 41 7.08 1.14 33.89
C TYR A 41 5.63 0.83 33.48
N GLY A 42 4.67 0.96 34.41
CA GLY A 42 3.24 0.88 34.10
C GLY A 42 2.79 2.00 33.17
N PHE A 43 3.25 3.23 33.41
CA PHE A 43 2.98 4.35 32.50
C PHE A 43 3.56 4.11 31.10
N ILE A 44 4.82 3.67 31.03
CA ILE A 44 5.47 3.32 29.75
C ILE A 44 4.70 2.21 29.03
N SER A 45 4.28 1.17 29.74
CA SER A 45 3.48 0.08 29.18
C SER A 45 2.17 0.58 28.58
N ILE A 46 1.44 1.46 29.28
CA ILE A 46 0.20 2.04 28.78
C ILE A 46 0.46 2.88 27.52
N CYS A 47 1.49 3.72 27.52
CA CYS A 47 1.88 4.52 26.35
C CYS A 47 2.21 3.62 25.13
N MET A 48 2.96 2.54 25.34
CA MET A 48 3.29 1.58 24.28
C MET A 48 2.06 0.82 23.78
N GLY A 49 1.13 0.46 24.67
CA GLY A 49 -0.16 -0.13 24.31
C GLY A 49 -0.98 0.80 23.42
N LEU A 50 -1.10 2.08 23.79
CA LEU A 50 -1.80 3.09 22.99
C LEU A 50 -1.10 3.34 21.65
N ALA A 51 0.23 3.39 21.62
CA ALA A 51 1.00 3.54 20.39
C ALA A 51 0.74 2.37 19.42
N SER A 52 0.67 1.13 19.94
CA SER A 52 0.34 -0.05 19.14
C SER A 52 -1.04 0.06 18.47
N ILE A 53 -2.05 0.52 19.22
CA ILE A 53 -3.41 0.75 18.67
C ILE A 53 -3.35 1.77 17.53
N GLY A 54 -2.62 2.87 17.71
CA GLY A 54 -2.43 3.89 16.67
C GLY A 54 -1.81 3.32 15.39
N LEU A 55 -0.77 2.51 15.53
CA LEU A 55 -0.09 1.85 14.41
C LEU A 55 -1.01 0.88 13.64
N ILE A 56 -1.85 0.13 14.35
CA ILE A 56 -2.83 -0.79 13.76
C ILE A 56 -3.87 -0.02 12.95
N ILE A 57 -4.44 1.05 13.52
CA ILE A 57 -5.43 1.89 12.83
C ILE A 57 -4.82 2.47 11.53
N ASP A 58 -3.58 2.93 11.62
CA ASP A 58 -2.84 3.46 10.49
C ASP A 58 -2.57 2.41 9.40
N ALA A 59 -2.22 1.19 9.79
CA ALA A 59 -2.03 0.07 8.88
C ALA A 59 -3.35 -0.29 8.16
N ILE A 60 -4.47 -0.32 8.90
CA ILE A 60 -5.81 -0.57 8.34
C ILE A 60 -6.18 0.52 7.32
N LYS A 61 -5.99 1.81 7.66
CA LYS A 61 -6.25 2.92 6.72
C LYS A 61 -5.45 2.77 5.43
N MET A 62 -4.18 2.37 5.53
CA MET A 62 -3.32 2.15 4.38
C MET A 62 -3.78 0.96 3.53
N MET A 63 -4.22 -0.12 4.18
CA MET A 63 -4.78 -1.30 3.51
C MET A 63 -6.07 -0.95 2.74
N VAL A 64 -6.98 -0.18 3.35
CA VAL A 64 -8.22 0.27 2.69
C VAL A 64 -7.92 1.14 1.48
N LYS A 65 -6.98 2.09 1.59
CA LYS A 65 -6.55 2.93 0.46
C LYS A 65 -5.96 2.10 -0.67
N LEU A 66 -5.14 1.10 -0.35
CA LEU A 66 -4.56 0.20 -1.35
C LEU A 66 -5.65 -0.62 -2.06
N TYR A 67 -6.63 -1.13 -1.30
CA TYR A 67 -7.74 -1.89 -1.85
C TYR A 67 -8.61 -1.05 -2.80
N GLN A 68 -8.98 0.16 -2.38
CA GLN A 68 -9.76 1.10 -3.22
C GLN A 68 -9.00 1.43 -4.52
N ARG A 69 -7.70 1.70 -4.44
CA ARG A 69 -6.87 1.94 -5.63
C ARG A 69 -6.86 0.74 -6.57
N LYS A 70 -6.68 -0.48 -6.04
CA LYS A 70 -6.72 -1.71 -6.85
C LYS A 70 -8.09 -1.94 -7.49
N LYS A 71 -9.17 -1.67 -6.76
CA LYS A 71 -10.54 -1.76 -7.28
C LYS A 71 -10.76 -0.80 -8.46
N ILE A 72 -10.37 0.47 -8.31
CA ILE A 72 -10.48 1.47 -9.37
C ILE A 72 -9.68 1.05 -10.61
N ILE A 73 -8.43 0.60 -10.44
CA ILE A 73 -7.60 0.11 -11.55
C ILE A 73 -8.25 -1.10 -12.23
N ALA A 74 -8.81 -2.03 -11.46
CA ALA A 74 -9.50 -3.20 -12.02
C ALA A 74 -10.75 -2.80 -12.82
N GLU A 75 -11.52 -1.84 -12.34
CA GLU A 75 -12.69 -1.29 -13.06
C GLU A 75 -12.27 -0.59 -14.36
N TYR A 76 -11.19 0.21 -14.34
CA TYR A 76 -10.63 0.81 -15.57
C TYR A 76 -10.13 -0.25 -16.56
N MET A 77 -9.45 -1.28 -16.08
CA MET A 77 -8.96 -2.38 -16.93
C MET A 77 -10.11 -3.23 -17.49
N ALA A 78 -11.22 -3.37 -16.75
CA ALA A 78 -12.42 -4.07 -17.20
C ALA A 78 -13.20 -3.26 -18.25
N GLN A 79 -13.24 -1.92 -18.12
CA GLN A 79 -13.87 -1.03 -19.09
C GLN A 79 -13.00 -0.82 -20.34
N GLY A 80 -11.68 -0.82 -20.18
CA GLY A 80 -10.72 -0.79 -21.27
C GLY A 80 -10.63 -2.15 -21.95
N LYS A 81 -11.46 -2.40 -22.97
CA LYS A 81 -11.11 -3.42 -23.98
C LYS A 81 -9.64 -3.21 -24.37
N LYS A 82 -8.85 -4.30 -24.36
CA LYS A 82 -7.47 -4.43 -24.87
C LYS A 82 -7.22 -3.27 -25.81
N PRO A 83 -6.30 -2.31 -25.53
CA PRO A 83 -6.12 -1.16 -26.39
C PRO A 83 -6.04 -1.72 -27.79
N LYS A 84 -7.05 -1.43 -28.63
CA LYS A 84 -6.97 -1.78 -30.04
C LYS A 84 -5.70 -1.05 -30.42
N SER A 85 -4.63 -1.80 -30.66
CA SER A 85 -3.47 -1.31 -31.37
C SER A 85 -4.09 -0.79 -32.66
N SER A 86 -4.40 0.50 -32.65
CA SER A 86 -4.79 1.18 -33.84
C SER A 86 -3.53 1.06 -34.66
N LYS A 87 -3.57 0.22 -35.69
CA LYS A 87 -2.69 0.33 -36.85
C LYS A 87 -2.83 1.70 -37.55
N MET A 88 -3.24 2.74 -36.82
CA MET A 88 -3.14 4.13 -37.23
C MET A 88 -1.67 4.49 -37.03
N ALA A 89 -0.96 4.62 -38.16
CA ALA A 89 0.48 4.83 -38.27
C ALA A 89 1.37 3.59 -38.14
N SER A 90 0.97 2.45 -38.70
CA SER A 90 2.00 1.55 -39.27
C SER A 90 2.46 2.20 -40.58
N GLU A 91 3.77 2.33 -40.80
CA GLU A 91 4.33 2.90 -42.04
C GLU A 91 3.72 2.28 -43.31
N ASP A 92 3.39 0.99 -43.28
CA ASP A 92 2.72 0.29 -44.38
C ASP A 92 1.33 0.89 -44.71
N ALA A 93 0.59 1.39 -43.72
CA ALA A 93 -0.71 2.04 -43.95
C ALA A 93 -0.55 3.44 -44.56
N LEU A 94 0.51 4.17 -44.22
CA LEU A 94 0.86 5.48 -44.80
C LEU A 94 1.40 5.32 -46.23
N LYS A 95 2.21 4.28 -46.49
CA LYS A 95 2.72 3.91 -47.81
C LYS A 95 1.59 3.49 -48.76
N LYS A 96 0.63 2.69 -48.28
CA LYS A 96 -0.52 2.23 -49.08
C LYS A 96 -1.55 3.34 -49.34
N ALA A 97 -1.55 4.41 -48.55
CA ALA A 97 -2.37 5.60 -48.74
C ALA A 97 -1.71 6.67 -49.63
N GLY A 98 -0.50 6.43 -50.16
CA GLY A 98 0.18 7.34 -51.09
C GLY A 98 0.69 8.64 -50.45
N MET A 99 0.84 8.68 -49.11
CA MET A 99 1.30 9.87 -48.39
C MET A 99 2.81 10.10 -48.47
N PHE A 100 3.60 9.09 -48.87
CA PHE A 100 5.03 9.21 -49.16
C PHE A 100 5.37 8.33 -50.37
N ASP A 101 6.17 8.87 -51.29
CA ASP A 101 6.85 8.11 -52.32
C ASP A 101 8.36 8.33 -52.12
N VAL A 102 9.09 7.22 -52.06
CA VAL A 102 10.54 7.08 -51.78
C VAL A 102 10.94 7.17 -50.31
#